data_AF-A0A6G0W785-F1
#
_entry.id   AF-A0A6G0W785-F1
#
_cell.length_a   1.000
_cell.length_b   1.000
_cell.length_c   1.000
_cell.angle_alpha   90.00
_cell.angle_beta   90.00
_cell.angle_gamma   90.00
#
_symmetry.space_group_name_H-M   'P 1'
#
loop_
_entity.id
_entity.type
_entity.pdbx_description
1 polymer ?
#
loop_
_entity_poly.entity_id
_entity_poly.type
_entity_poly.pdbx_seq_one_letter_code
_entity_poly.pdbx_strand_id
1 'polypeptide(L)'
;MHILNRRSKDMSKQLPRVEVLSKTNVSLTVSITPASTKMQLAYSEYGYVYYSWVEVDLAASPYTIKGLQPNKCYVAKARLWDDQTNAWSEYGSISQYMRTFSEEEETKRSSTYYEHALKMEKEQRQAMQHQIERLQKMLTEPSSPRTKKRQPTPQENLMASRMDVEATISKLRSEIKVQAQSMEALEKMRKMDEQVITDLLAEQEKLRQLQSHQSPHEQEELERLKQLVEANEANVRKHQEQLLSKQSQIQEYEQSLATKQSEIARREVEVERLMDDCRRMMQEHADIAHCKQLELEDALLEAKLSLEKQLENNQLMHEEMQRLRHENASLKQSIEEFDSKIAPKLVDLEEENALLKAQLRAMK
;
A
#
# COMPACT_ATOMS: atom_id res chain seq x y z
N MET A 1 19.70 -50.59 -8.13
CA MET A 1 20.01 -49.27 -8.72
C MET A 1 18.71 -48.59 -9.10
N HIS A 2 18.58 -47.30 -8.77
CA HIS A 2 17.60 -46.30 -9.25
C HIS A 2 16.11 -46.54 -8.96
N ILE A 3 15.51 -45.88 -7.95
CA ILE A 3 15.06 -44.47 -7.86
C ILE A 3 13.60 -44.30 -8.34
N LEU A 4 12.82 -43.60 -7.49
CA LEU A 4 11.53 -42.93 -7.69
C LEU A 4 10.22 -43.70 -7.40
N ASN A 5 9.94 -43.73 -6.11
CA ASN A 5 8.61 -43.56 -5.52
C ASN A 5 7.88 -42.34 -6.15
N ARG A 6 6.90 -42.58 -7.05
CA ARG A 6 5.89 -41.59 -7.44
C ARG A 6 4.60 -41.86 -6.67
N ARG A 7 4.46 -41.20 -5.53
CA ARG A 7 3.16 -40.89 -4.92
C ARG A 7 3.15 -39.39 -4.60
N SER A 8 3.00 -38.56 -5.64
CA SER A 8 2.47 -37.20 -5.49
C SER A 8 0.95 -37.33 -5.37
N LYS A 9 0.38 -37.07 -4.18
CA LYS A 9 -0.12 -35.75 -3.76
C LYS A 9 -1.39 -35.38 -4.53
N ASP A 10 -2.47 -36.10 -4.22
CA ASP A 10 -3.83 -35.68 -4.51
C ASP A 10 -4.41 -35.12 -3.20
N MET A 11 -4.40 -33.79 -3.09
CA MET A 11 -5.06 -33.02 -2.03
C MET A 11 -5.76 -31.87 -2.75
N SER A 12 -7.09 -31.92 -2.78
CA SER A 12 -8.01 -30.91 -3.29
C SER A 12 -7.59 -29.45 -2.98
N LYS A 13 -7.62 -28.56 -3.98
CA LYS A 13 -7.44 -27.10 -3.80
C LYS A 13 -8.62 -26.53 -2.97
N GLN A 14 -8.43 -26.30 -1.67
CA GLN A 14 -9.39 -25.58 -0.83
C GLN A 14 -9.31 -24.06 -1.07
N LEU A 15 -10.45 -23.43 -1.35
CA LEU A 15 -10.55 -21.97 -1.48
C LEU A 15 -10.46 -21.27 -0.11
N PRO A 16 -9.81 -20.10 -0.01
CA PRO A 16 -9.62 -19.39 1.26
C PRO A 16 -10.91 -18.79 1.83
N ARG A 17 -11.12 -18.92 3.13
CA ARG A 17 -12.25 -18.35 3.88
C ARG A 17 -11.76 -17.33 4.90
N VAL A 18 -12.51 -16.25 5.07
CA VAL A 18 -12.24 -15.18 6.05
C VAL A 18 -13.17 -15.31 7.26
N GLU A 19 -12.60 -15.27 8.46
CA GLU A 19 -13.29 -15.27 9.75
C GLU A 19 -12.87 -14.06 10.59
N VAL A 20 -13.71 -13.61 11.52
CA VAL A 20 -13.48 -12.37 12.29
C VAL A 20 -13.15 -12.75 13.72
N LEU A 21 -12.03 -12.26 14.22
CA LEU A 21 -11.54 -12.60 15.56
C LEU A 21 -11.85 -11.52 16.58
N SER A 22 -11.68 -10.25 16.20
CA SER A 22 -11.97 -9.12 17.08
C SER A 22 -12.38 -7.89 16.31
N LYS A 23 -13.08 -6.98 16.99
CA LYS A 23 -13.55 -5.72 16.42
C LYS A 23 -13.43 -4.59 17.42
N THR A 24 -13.18 -3.40 16.90
CA THR A 24 -13.33 -2.14 17.61
C THR A 24 -14.23 -1.21 16.78
N ASN A 25 -14.47 -0.01 17.28
CA ASN A 25 -15.19 1.03 16.55
C ASN A 25 -14.53 1.43 15.22
N VAL A 26 -13.21 1.25 15.07
CA VAL A 26 -12.45 1.70 13.89
C VAL A 26 -11.50 0.65 13.30
N SER A 27 -11.56 -0.59 13.79
CA SER A 27 -10.74 -1.68 13.28
C SER A 27 -11.41 -3.04 13.36
N LEU A 28 -11.03 -3.95 12.47
CA LEU A 28 -11.50 -5.34 12.42
C LEU A 28 -10.31 -6.26 12.23
N THR A 29 -10.19 -7.27 13.10
CA THR A 29 -9.16 -8.31 12.97
C THR A 29 -9.79 -9.57 12.40
N VAL A 30 -9.26 -10.02 11.25
CA VAL A 30 -9.78 -11.15 10.49
C VAL A 30 -8.72 -12.21 10.26
N SER A 31 -9.07 -13.49 10.35
CA SER A 31 -8.24 -14.64 9.96
C SER A 31 -8.67 -15.17 8.60
N ILE A 32 -7.70 -15.59 7.79
CA ILE A 32 -7.85 -16.34 6.55
C ILE A 32 -7.38 -17.78 6.74
N THR A 33 -8.20 -18.73 6.28
CA THR A 33 -7.91 -20.17 6.31
C THR A 33 -8.26 -20.83 4.97
N PRO A 34 -7.37 -21.62 4.33
CA PRO A 34 -6.00 -21.90 4.77
C PRO A 34 -5.11 -20.66 4.61
N ALA A 35 -4.25 -20.42 5.59
CA ALA A 35 -3.27 -19.35 5.50
C ALA A 35 -2.20 -19.73 4.47
N SER A 36 -1.87 -18.80 3.57
CA SER A 36 -0.79 -18.95 2.60
C SER A 36 0.28 -17.89 2.82
N THR A 37 1.45 -18.14 2.25
CA THR A 37 2.61 -17.25 2.29
C THR A 37 2.39 -15.95 1.51
N LYS A 38 1.54 -16.00 0.48
CA LYS A 38 1.04 -14.83 -0.22
C LYS A 38 -0.47 -14.95 -0.30
N MET A 39 -1.13 -14.07 0.43
CA MET A 39 -2.56 -13.91 0.41
C MET A 39 -2.87 -12.49 -0.01
N GLN A 40 -4.07 -12.27 -0.51
CA GLN A 40 -4.56 -10.93 -0.69
C GLN A 40 -5.97 -10.87 -0.12
N LEU A 41 -6.18 -9.93 0.79
CA LEU A 41 -7.46 -9.63 1.39
C LEU A 41 -8.06 -8.42 0.66
N ALA A 42 -9.30 -8.55 0.23
CA ALA A 42 -10.10 -7.44 -0.26
C ALA A 42 -11.22 -7.18 0.73
N TYR A 43 -11.40 -5.93 1.15
CA TYR A 43 -12.53 -5.52 1.99
C TYR A 43 -13.30 -4.35 1.39
N SER A 44 -14.59 -4.27 1.70
CA SER A 44 -15.47 -3.21 1.21
C SER A 44 -16.61 -2.92 2.17
N GLU A 45 -17.19 -1.73 2.06
CA GLU A 45 -18.39 -1.32 2.77
C GLU A 45 -19.61 -1.99 2.08
N TYR A 46 -20.39 -2.77 2.83
CA TYR A 46 -21.59 -3.51 2.37
C TYR A 46 -21.43 -4.55 1.23
N GLY A 47 -20.31 -4.58 0.52
CA GLY A 47 -19.96 -5.65 -0.43
C GLY A 47 -20.72 -5.64 -1.77
N TYR A 48 -21.36 -4.54 -2.16
CA TYR A 48 -22.05 -4.43 -3.44
C TYR A 48 -21.08 -4.06 -4.59
N VAL A 49 -21.44 -4.44 -5.83
CA VAL A 49 -20.62 -4.27 -7.06
C VAL A 49 -20.22 -2.82 -7.34
N TYR A 50 -21.00 -1.85 -6.86
CA TYR A 50 -20.75 -0.42 -7.08
C TYR A 50 -19.79 0.22 -6.07
N TYR A 51 -19.40 -0.48 -5.00
CA TYR A 51 -18.41 0.02 -4.03
C TYR A 51 -17.02 -0.50 -4.36
N SER A 52 -16.02 0.37 -4.25
CA SER A 52 -14.62 0.00 -4.45
C SER A 52 -14.19 -1.01 -3.38
N TRP A 53 -13.45 -2.02 -3.82
CA TRP A 53 -12.77 -2.97 -2.94
C TRP A 53 -11.38 -2.46 -2.67
N VAL A 54 -10.99 -2.41 -1.39
CA VAL A 54 -9.62 -2.11 -1.01
C VAL A 54 -8.89 -3.44 -0.87
N GLU A 55 -7.93 -3.66 -1.79
CA GLU A 55 -7.09 -4.86 -1.80
C GLU A 55 -5.82 -4.61 -1.00
N VAL A 56 -5.48 -5.58 -0.16
CA VAL A 56 -4.31 -5.56 0.70
C VAL A 56 -3.62 -6.90 0.59
N ASP A 57 -2.38 -6.90 0.12
CA ASP A 57 -1.56 -8.10 0.12
C ASP A 57 -1.18 -8.43 1.55
N LEU A 58 -1.58 -9.62 1.99
CA LEU A 58 -1.37 -10.13 3.32
C LEU A 58 -0.27 -11.19 3.30
N ALA A 59 0.76 -10.92 4.09
CA ALA A 59 1.79 -11.89 4.39
C ALA A 59 1.38 -12.85 5.52
N ALA A 60 0.34 -12.51 6.30
CA ALA A 60 -0.08 -13.30 7.44
C ALA A 60 -1.58 -13.14 7.75
N SER A 61 -2.09 -14.16 8.45
CA SER A 61 -3.43 -14.25 9.02
C SER A 61 -3.27 -14.63 10.50
N PRO A 62 -4.00 -13.99 11.44
CA PRO A 62 -4.98 -12.93 11.23
C PRO A 62 -4.36 -11.56 10.92
N TYR A 63 -5.14 -10.70 10.28
CA TYR A 63 -4.79 -9.33 9.90
C TYR A 63 -5.82 -8.33 10.45
N THR A 64 -5.35 -7.22 10.99
CA THR A 64 -6.21 -6.14 11.49
C THR A 64 -6.33 -5.01 10.47
N ILE A 65 -7.52 -4.87 9.89
CA ILE A 65 -7.93 -3.74 9.08
C ILE A 65 -8.16 -2.55 10.01
N LYS A 66 -7.46 -1.44 9.77
CA LYS A 66 -7.53 -0.21 10.59
C LYS A 66 -8.11 0.95 9.78
N GLY A 67 -8.55 2.01 10.48
CA GLY A 67 -9.06 3.23 9.85
C GLY A 67 -10.46 3.08 9.29
N LEU A 68 -11.23 2.11 9.79
CA LEU A 68 -12.61 1.90 9.41
C LEU A 68 -13.47 2.98 10.05
N GLN A 69 -14.45 3.48 9.29
CA GLN A 69 -15.42 4.42 9.84
C GLN A 69 -16.36 3.69 10.82
N PRO A 70 -16.67 4.30 11.98
CA PRO A 70 -17.58 3.72 12.96
C PRO A 70 -19.02 3.66 12.44
N ASN A 71 -19.84 2.81 13.05
CA ASN A 71 -21.27 2.61 12.73
C ASN A 71 -21.57 2.03 11.33
N LYS A 72 -20.57 1.48 10.65
CA LYS A 72 -20.68 0.96 9.28
C LYS A 72 -20.46 -0.54 9.19
N CYS A 73 -20.96 -1.14 8.11
CA CYS A 73 -20.90 -2.58 7.88
C CYS A 73 -19.86 -2.91 6.81
N TYR A 74 -18.92 -3.79 7.15
CA TYR A 74 -17.85 -4.22 6.28
C TYR A 74 -17.94 -5.72 6.01
N VAL A 75 -17.45 -6.11 4.84
CA VAL A 75 -17.22 -7.51 4.47
C VAL A 75 -15.83 -7.65 3.86
N ALA A 76 -15.27 -8.85 3.94
CA ALA A 76 -13.96 -9.15 3.38
C ALA A 76 -13.95 -10.50 2.67
N LYS A 77 -13.08 -10.64 1.67
CA LYS A 77 -12.80 -11.88 0.94
C LYS A 77 -11.30 -12.00 0.71
N ALA A 78 -10.80 -13.22 0.58
CA ALA A 78 -9.38 -13.44 0.37
C ALA A 78 -9.12 -14.33 -0.85
N ARG A 79 -7.93 -14.20 -1.45
CA ARG A 79 -7.37 -15.13 -2.44
C ARG A 79 -5.94 -15.47 -2.05
N LEU A 80 -5.42 -16.59 -2.55
CA LEU A 80 -4.06 -17.05 -2.27
C LEU A 80 -3.25 -17.04 -3.56
N TRP A 81 -1.96 -16.80 -3.46
CA TRP A 81 -1.06 -17.03 -4.59
C TRP A 81 -0.82 -18.53 -4.76
N ASP A 82 -0.99 -19.04 -5.98
CA ASP A 82 -0.67 -20.42 -6.32
C ASP A 82 0.74 -20.47 -6.92
N ASP A 83 1.69 -20.95 -6.12
CA ASP A 83 3.09 -21.09 -6.52
C ASP A 83 3.29 -22.07 -7.70
N GLN A 84 2.35 -22.97 -7.98
CA GLN A 84 2.48 -23.93 -9.10
C GLN A 84 2.12 -23.30 -10.45
N THR A 85 1.08 -22.47 -10.47
CA THR A 85 0.63 -21.76 -11.69
C THR A 85 1.20 -20.36 -11.80
N ASN A 86 1.96 -19.91 -10.79
CA ASN A 86 2.57 -18.60 -10.69
C ASN A 86 1.55 -17.46 -10.93
N ALA A 87 0.36 -17.61 -10.34
CA ALA A 87 -0.77 -16.70 -10.49
C ALA A 87 -1.63 -16.66 -9.22
N TRP A 88 -2.40 -15.59 -9.05
CA TRP A 88 -3.40 -15.50 -7.98
C TRP A 88 -4.56 -16.48 -8.22
N SER A 89 -4.97 -17.19 -7.18
CA SER A 89 -6.20 -17.97 -7.17
C SER A 89 -7.42 -17.08 -7.31
N GLU A 90 -8.57 -17.69 -7.60
CA GLU A 90 -9.86 -17.00 -7.43
C GLU A 90 -10.08 -16.63 -5.95
N TYR A 91 -10.88 -15.59 -5.72
CA TYR A 91 -11.32 -15.23 -4.38
C TYR A 91 -12.25 -16.29 -3.82
N GLY A 92 -12.07 -16.64 -2.54
CA GLY A 92 -13.04 -17.45 -1.83
C GLY A 92 -14.30 -16.67 -1.43
N SER A 93 -15.17 -17.32 -0.66
CA SER A 93 -16.45 -16.75 -0.24
C SER A 93 -16.28 -15.48 0.60
N ILE A 94 -17.20 -14.53 0.43
CA ILE A 94 -17.27 -13.30 1.23
C ILE A 94 -17.55 -13.65 2.71
N SER A 95 -16.91 -12.93 3.62
CA SER A 95 -17.09 -13.07 5.07
C SER A 95 -18.50 -12.70 5.52
N GLN A 96 -18.83 -13.03 6.77
CA GLN A 96 -20.01 -12.50 7.42
C GLN A 96 -19.93 -10.97 7.54
N TYR A 97 -21.10 -10.31 7.58
CA TYR A 97 -21.22 -8.86 7.74
C TYR A 97 -20.73 -8.40 9.11
N MET A 98 -19.70 -7.54 9.12
CA MET A 98 -19.11 -6.97 10.34
C MET A 98 -19.51 -5.52 10.53
N ARG A 99 -20.39 -5.23 11.49
CA ARG A 99 -20.71 -3.86 11.87
C ARG A 99 -19.77 -3.34 12.96
N THR A 100 -19.07 -2.24 12.68
CA THR A 100 -18.34 -1.44 13.67
C THR A 100 -19.34 -0.53 14.39
N PHE A 101 -19.25 -0.38 15.71
CA PHE A 101 -20.11 0.52 16.50
C PHE A 101 -19.27 1.64 17.10
N SER A 102 -19.80 2.85 17.25
CA SER A 102 -19.10 3.90 18.01
C SER A 102 -19.00 3.52 19.49
N GLU A 103 -18.03 4.10 20.19
CA GLU A 103 -17.84 3.87 21.63
C GLU A 103 -19.10 4.21 22.44
N GLU A 104 -19.86 5.22 22.02
CA GLU A 104 -21.14 5.59 22.63
C GLU A 104 -22.24 4.53 22.41
N GLU A 105 -22.34 3.95 21.22
CA GLU A 105 -23.29 2.88 20.92
C GLU A 105 -22.91 1.54 21.57
N GLU A 106 -21.62 1.25 21.64
CA GLU A 106 -21.07 0.07 22.31
C GLU A 106 -21.28 0.15 23.83
N THR A 107 -21.14 1.34 24.41
CA THR A 107 -21.44 1.60 25.84
C THR A 107 -22.94 1.49 26.15
N LYS A 108 -23.83 1.94 25.26
CA LYS A 108 -25.29 1.75 25.42
C LYS A 108 -25.69 0.27 25.38
N ARG A 109 -24.98 -0.54 24.59
CA ARG A 109 -25.19 -2.00 24.52
C ARG A 109 -24.59 -2.74 25.70
N SER A 110 -23.42 -2.33 26.18
CA SER A 110 -22.82 -2.94 27.36
C SER A 110 -23.60 -2.59 28.63
N SER A 111 -24.17 -1.37 28.72
CA SER A 111 -25.03 -0.99 29.86
C SER A 111 -26.30 -1.86 29.92
N THR A 112 -26.90 -2.17 28.76
CA THR A 112 -28.07 -3.06 28.70
C THR A 112 -27.73 -4.52 29.05
N TYR A 113 -26.52 -4.98 28.72
CA TYR A 113 -26.04 -6.32 29.11
C TYR A 113 -25.74 -6.41 30.62
N TYR A 114 -25.13 -5.35 31.17
CA TYR A 114 -24.85 -5.24 32.61
C TYR A 114 -26.14 -5.11 33.42
N GLU A 115 -27.12 -4.33 32.96
CA GLU A 115 -28.45 -4.24 33.59
C GLU A 115 -29.18 -5.59 33.59
N HIS A 116 -29.07 -6.37 32.51
CA HIS A 116 -29.63 -7.72 32.44
C HIS A 116 -28.92 -8.69 33.42
N ALA A 117 -27.59 -8.64 33.52
CA ALA A 117 -26.84 -9.43 34.49
C ALA A 117 -27.19 -9.07 35.95
N LEU A 118 -27.36 -7.78 36.24
CA LEU A 118 -27.76 -7.28 37.56
C LEU A 118 -29.19 -7.69 37.93
N LYS A 119 -30.09 -7.81 36.93
CA LYS A 119 -31.45 -8.31 37.12
C LYS A 119 -31.46 -9.80 37.51
N MET A 120 -30.66 -10.61 36.83
CA MET A 120 -30.50 -12.04 37.14
C MET A 120 -29.92 -12.26 38.56
N GLU A 121 -28.96 -11.44 39.00
CA GLU A 121 -28.42 -11.51 40.36
C GLU A 121 -29.47 -11.19 41.43
N LYS A 122 -30.32 -10.17 41.19
CA LYS A 122 -31.44 -9.82 42.08
C LYS A 122 -32.47 -10.93 42.20
N GLU A 123 -32.79 -11.62 41.10
CA GLU A 123 -33.71 -12.76 41.09
C GLU A 123 -33.15 -13.94 41.90
N GLN A 124 -31.84 -14.21 41.80
CA GLN A 124 -31.17 -15.25 42.59
C GLN A 124 -31.15 -14.93 44.10
N ARG A 125 -30.97 -13.65 44.47
CA ARG A 125 -30.98 -13.19 45.86
C ARG A 125 -32.37 -13.30 46.50
N GLN A 126 -33.44 -13.01 45.74
CA GLN A 126 -34.83 -13.18 46.20
C GLN A 126 -35.19 -14.65 46.44
N ALA A 127 -34.73 -15.58 45.59
CA ALA A 127 -34.95 -17.01 45.76
C ALA A 127 -34.32 -17.55 47.07
N MET A 128 -33.14 -17.04 47.44
CA MET A 128 -32.46 -17.40 48.69
C MET A 128 -33.19 -16.86 49.92
N GLN A 129 -33.74 -15.65 49.83
CA GLN A 129 -34.48 -15.02 50.93
C GLN A 129 -35.81 -15.73 51.22
N HIS A 130 -36.48 -16.26 50.19
CA HIS A 130 -37.66 -17.12 50.35
C HIS A 130 -37.39 -18.45 51.07
N GLN A 131 -36.18 -19.02 50.98
CA GLN A 131 -35.81 -20.21 51.74
C GLN A 131 -35.62 -19.92 53.24
N ILE A 132 -35.08 -18.74 53.56
CA ILE A 132 -34.88 -18.30 54.95
C ILE A 132 -36.23 -18.08 55.65
N GLU A 133 -37.22 -17.49 54.98
CA GLU A 133 -38.57 -17.30 55.53
C GLU A 133 -39.30 -18.62 55.77
N ARG A 134 -39.07 -19.65 54.94
CA ARG A 134 -39.60 -21.00 55.17
C ARG A 134 -39.06 -21.64 56.45
N LEU A 135 -37.76 -21.47 56.72
CA LEU A 135 -37.11 -22.00 57.91
C LEU A 135 -37.59 -21.29 59.19
N GLN A 136 -37.84 -19.97 59.11
CA GLN A 136 -38.36 -19.19 60.23
C GLN A 136 -39.80 -19.58 60.62
N LYS A 137 -40.65 -19.97 59.67
CA LYS A 137 -42.03 -20.41 59.95
C LYS A 137 -42.15 -21.74 60.72
N MET A 138 -41.11 -22.57 60.72
CA MET A 138 -41.11 -23.86 61.43
C MET A 138 -40.71 -23.74 62.91
N LEU A 139 -40.26 -22.57 63.35
CA LEU A 139 -39.73 -22.34 64.71
C LEU A 139 -40.76 -21.71 65.69
N THR A 140 -42.01 -21.47 65.27
CA THR A 140 -42.97 -20.59 65.97
C THR A 140 -44.25 -21.27 66.51
N GLU A 141 -44.25 -22.56 66.87
CA GLU A 141 -45.38 -23.17 67.62
C GLU A 141 -45.07 -23.38 69.12
N PRO A 142 -45.82 -22.75 70.06
CA PRO A 142 -45.53 -22.81 71.50
C PRO A 142 -46.51 -23.71 72.28
N SER A 143 -45.99 -24.64 73.11
CA SER A 143 -46.78 -25.28 74.17
C SER A 143 -46.58 -24.57 75.51
N SER A 144 -47.64 -23.93 75.99
CA SER A 144 -47.71 -23.05 77.15
C SER A 144 -47.69 -23.80 78.51
N PRO A 145 -47.13 -23.21 79.58
CA PRO A 145 -46.96 -23.79 80.92
C PRO A 145 -48.03 -23.32 81.91
N ARG A 146 -48.19 -23.99 83.07
CA ARG A 146 -48.72 -23.50 84.38
C ARG A 146 -49.08 -24.71 85.29
N THR A 147 -49.07 -24.72 86.63
CA THR A 147 -49.02 -23.70 87.69
C THR A 147 -48.80 -24.34 89.08
N LYS A 148 -48.00 -23.65 89.90
CA LYS A 148 -48.18 -23.24 91.32
C LYS A 148 -48.36 -24.25 92.48
N LYS A 149 -47.47 -24.01 93.45
CA LYS A 149 -47.25 -24.59 94.79
C LYS A 149 -48.40 -24.32 95.78
N ARG A 150 -48.68 -25.29 96.64
CA ARG A 150 -49.36 -25.15 97.94
C ARG A 150 -48.41 -25.66 99.03
N GLN A 151 -48.25 -24.93 100.13
CA GLN A 151 -47.28 -25.25 101.19
C GLN A 151 -47.86 -26.23 102.23
N PRO A 152 -47.07 -27.18 102.73
CA PRO A 152 -47.64 -28.33 103.41
C PRO A 152 -47.08 -28.55 104.86
N THR A 153 -47.99 -28.89 105.78
CA THR A 153 -47.94 -29.13 107.24
C THR A 153 -46.97 -30.25 107.69
N PRO A 154 -46.70 -30.47 109.00
CA PRO A 154 -45.65 -31.40 109.48
C PRO A 154 -45.78 -32.88 109.05
N GLN A 155 -46.99 -33.36 108.75
CA GLN A 155 -47.21 -34.69 108.15
C GLN A 155 -46.78 -34.72 106.68
N GLU A 156 -46.86 -33.56 106.03
CA GLU A 156 -46.33 -33.33 104.70
C GLU A 156 -44.81 -33.08 104.71
N ASN A 157 -44.11 -32.93 105.85
CA ASN A 157 -42.64 -32.98 105.91
C ASN A 157 -42.10 -34.42 105.84
N LEU A 158 -42.84 -35.40 106.37
CA LEU A 158 -42.52 -36.83 106.21
C LEU A 158 -42.92 -37.34 104.82
N MET A 159 -44.07 -36.89 104.29
CA MET A 159 -44.39 -37.10 102.88
C MET A 159 -43.47 -36.27 101.96
N ALA A 160 -42.99 -35.09 102.34
CA ALA A 160 -42.00 -34.32 101.56
C ALA A 160 -40.63 -34.99 101.60
N SER A 161 -40.22 -35.62 102.70
CA SER A 161 -39.00 -36.42 102.74
C SER A 161 -39.13 -37.68 101.87
N ARG A 162 -40.27 -38.38 101.89
CA ARG A 162 -40.54 -39.47 100.94
C ARG A 162 -40.68 -38.98 99.50
N MET A 163 -41.31 -37.84 99.26
CA MET A 163 -41.42 -37.20 97.95
C MET A 163 -40.08 -36.63 97.49
N ASP A 164 -39.17 -36.25 98.39
CA ASP A 164 -37.79 -35.81 98.07
C ASP A 164 -36.95 -37.03 97.73
N VAL A 165 -37.17 -38.17 98.39
CA VAL A 165 -36.57 -39.46 98.01
C VAL A 165 -37.17 -39.95 96.67
N GLU A 166 -38.47 -39.88 96.46
CA GLU A 166 -39.10 -40.20 95.18
C GLU A 166 -38.75 -39.20 94.09
N ALA A 167 -38.54 -37.92 94.41
CA ALA A 167 -38.08 -36.89 93.48
C ALA A 167 -36.60 -37.07 93.16
N THR A 168 -35.76 -37.51 94.11
CA THR A 168 -34.36 -37.87 93.82
C THR A 168 -34.28 -39.17 93.03
N ILE A 169 -35.11 -40.18 93.30
CA ILE A 169 -35.21 -41.39 92.48
C ILE A 169 -35.74 -41.04 91.08
N SER A 170 -36.75 -40.18 90.97
CA SER A 170 -37.29 -39.74 89.68
C SER A 170 -36.30 -38.87 88.91
N LYS A 171 -35.54 -38.00 89.61
CA LYS A 171 -34.42 -37.25 89.03
C LYS A 171 -33.34 -38.21 88.52
N LEU A 172 -32.87 -39.15 89.34
CA LEU A 172 -31.89 -40.16 88.94
C LEU A 172 -32.38 -41.00 87.76
N ARG A 173 -33.65 -41.42 87.74
CA ARG A 173 -34.25 -42.13 86.58
C ARG A 173 -34.31 -41.25 85.34
N SER A 174 -34.63 -39.97 85.50
CA SER A 174 -34.64 -39.01 84.39
C SER A 174 -33.22 -38.72 83.89
N GLU A 175 -32.24 -38.61 84.78
CA GLU A 175 -30.81 -38.43 84.47
C GLU A 175 -30.27 -39.67 83.75
N ILE A 176 -30.57 -40.88 84.22
CA ILE A 176 -30.23 -42.13 83.52
C ILE A 176 -30.88 -42.18 82.14
N LYS A 177 -32.14 -41.77 82.00
CA LYS A 177 -32.83 -41.72 80.71
C LYS A 177 -32.18 -40.70 79.76
N VAL A 178 -31.83 -39.52 80.25
CA VAL A 178 -31.13 -38.48 79.48
C VAL A 178 -29.72 -38.95 79.10
N GLN A 179 -29.02 -39.64 79.99
CA GLN A 179 -27.71 -40.23 79.70
C GLN A 179 -27.82 -41.34 78.65
N ALA A 180 -28.83 -42.21 78.72
CA ALA A 180 -29.06 -43.23 77.70
C ALA A 180 -29.36 -42.62 76.32
N GLN A 181 -30.19 -41.57 76.26
CA GLN A 181 -30.47 -40.83 75.03
C GLN A 181 -29.22 -40.11 74.50
N SER A 182 -28.40 -39.54 75.39
CA SER A 182 -27.12 -38.92 75.03
C SER A 182 -26.14 -39.95 74.44
N MET A 183 -26.06 -41.14 75.03
CA MET A 183 -25.23 -42.24 74.53
C MET A 183 -25.69 -42.72 73.14
N GLU A 184 -27.00 -42.84 72.91
CA GLU A 184 -27.54 -43.19 71.59
C GLU A 184 -27.23 -42.11 70.53
N ALA A 185 -27.29 -40.83 70.92
CA ALA A 185 -26.92 -39.72 70.04
C ALA A 185 -25.42 -39.72 69.70
N LEU A 186 -24.56 -40.01 70.68
CA LEU A 186 -23.11 -40.16 70.48
C LEU A 186 -22.79 -41.35 69.57
N GLU A 187 -23.51 -42.47 69.68
CA GLU A 187 -23.32 -43.61 68.79
C GLU A 187 -23.72 -43.28 67.34
N LYS A 188 -24.81 -42.53 67.14
CA LYS A 188 -25.21 -42.04 65.81
C LYS A 188 -24.17 -41.08 65.23
N MET A 189 -23.64 -40.16 66.04
CA MET A 189 -22.58 -39.25 65.64
C MET A 189 -21.31 -40.01 65.22
N ARG A 190 -20.90 -40.99 66.03
CA ARG A 190 -19.75 -41.84 65.71
C ARG A 190 -19.90 -42.58 64.38
N LYS A 191 -21.08 -43.14 64.08
CA LYS A 191 -21.35 -43.80 62.79
C LYS A 191 -21.25 -42.84 61.61
N MET A 192 -21.69 -41.59 61.79
CA MET A 192 -21.56 -40.55 60.77
C MET A 192 -20.10 -40.17 60.55
N ASP A 193 -19.32 -40.01 61.62
CA ASP A 193 -17.89 -39.70 61.53
C ASP A 193 -17.10 -40.83 60.87
N GLU A 194 -17.41 -42.10 61.19
CA GLU A 194 -16.82 -43.27 60.52
C GLU A 194 -17.09 -43.25 59.01
N GLN A 195 -18.30 -42.87 58.57
CA GLN A 195 -18.62 -42.73 57.15
C GLN A 195 -17.79 -41.61 56.49
N VAL A 196 -17.71 -40.44 57.12
CA VAL A 196 -16.94 -39.28 56.60
C VAL A 196 -15.45 -39.62 56.47
N ILE A 197 -14.88 -40.32 57.45
CA ILE A 197 -13.48 -40.78 57.39
C ILE A 197 -13.28 -41.71 56.19
N THR A 198 -14.25 -42.61 55.94
CA THR A 198 -14.17 -43.55 54.82
C THR A 198 -14.21 -42.83 53.47
N ASP A 199 -15.09 -41.83 53.33
CA ASP A 199 -15.20 -41.03 52.10
C ASP A 199 -13.94 -40.19 51.85
N LEU A 200 -13.37 -39.58 52.89
CA LEU A 200 -12.11 -38.81 52.79
C LEU A 200 -10.92 -39.68 52.37
N LEU A 201 -10.84 -40.93 52.87
CA LEU A 201 -9.80 -41.86 52.46
C LEU A 201 -9.94 -42.27 50.98
N ALA A 202 -11.17 -42.49 50.51
CA ALA A 202 -11.42 -42.76 49.09
C ALA A 202 -11.04 -41.59 48.19
N GLU A 203 -11.29 -40.35 48.64
CA GLU A 203 -10.94 -39.14 47.89
C GLU A 203 -9.41 -38.93 47.84
N GLN A 204 -8.68 -39.19 48.92
CA GLN A 204 -7.21 -39.14 48.91
C GLN A 204 -6.59 -40.16 47.95
N GLU A 205 -7.11 -41.38 47.90
CA GLU A 205 -6.61 -42.41 46.97
C GLU A 205 -6.87 -42.00 45.51
N LYS A 206 -8.04 -41.42 45.22
CA LYS A 206 -8.37 -40.88 43.90
C LYS A 206 -7.42 -39.76 43.48
N LEU A 207 -7.07 -38.84 44.40
CA LEU A 207 -6.12 -37.76 44.14
C LEU A 207 -4.69 -38.29 43.90
N ARG A 208 -4.27 -39.32 44.63
CA ARG A 208 -2.98 -40.00 44.39
C ARG A 208 -2.90 -40.62 43.00
N GLN A 209 -3.97 -41.26 42.55
CA GLN A 209 -4.05 -41.86 41.21
C GLN A 209 -4.04 -40.79 40.11
N LEU A 210 -4.67 -39.63 40.33
CA LEU A 210 -4.60 -38.50 39.40
C LEU A 210 -3.19 -37.90 39.31
N GLN A 211 -2.47 -37.77 40.42
CA GLN A 211 -1.09 -37.29 40.42
C GLN A 211 -0.11 -38.26 39.77
N SER A 212 -0.32 -39.57 39.90
CA SER A 212 0.52 -40.57 39.22
C SER A 212 0.21 -40.72 37.73
N HIS A 213 -0.79 -40.00 37.21
CA HIS A 213 -1.18 -39.96 35.80
C HIS A 213 -0.76 -38.69 35.05
N GLN A 214 0.00 -37.76 35.66
CA GLN A 214 0.76 -36.78 34.87
C GLN A 214 1.79 -37.52 34.01
N SER A 215 1.52 -37.63 32.72
CA SER A 215 2.25 -38.55 31.86
C SER A 215 3.60 -37.97 31.41
N PRO A 216 4.67 -38.79 31.32
CA PRO A 216 5.98 -38.35 30.79
C PRO A 216 5.91 -37.78 29.36
N HIS A 217 4.82 -38.07 28.63
CA HIS A 217 4.56 -37.52 27.29
C HIS A 217 4.37 -35.99 27.30
N GLU A 218 3.79 -35.42 28.35
CA GLU A 218 3.58 -33.95 28.43
C GLU A 218 4.91 -33.21 28.60
N GLN A 219 5.87 -33.80 29.30
CA GLN A 219 7.20 -33.25 29.53
C GLN A 219 8.04 -33.25 28.24
N GLU A 220 8.01 -34.36 27.49
CA GLU A 220 8.68 -34.48 26.19
C GLU A 220 8.09 -33.53 25.14
N GLU A 221 6.77 -33.35 25.15
CA GLU A 221 6.10 -32.42 24.25
C GLU A 221 6.46 -30.96 24.55
N LEU A 222 6.56 -30.59 25.83
CA LEU A 222 7.06 -29.29 26.27
C LEU A 222 8.49 -29.01 25.80
N GLU A 223 9.37 -30.01 25.87
CA GLU A 223 10.77 -29.88 25.44
C GLU A 223 10.88 -29.76 23.91
N ARG A 224 10.09 -30.53 23.17
CA ARG A 224 9.96 -30.38 21.71
C ARG A 224 9.44 -29.00 21.31
N LEU A 225 8.44 -28.48 22.02
CA LEU A 225 7.90 -27.15 21.76
C LEU A 225 8.93 -26.06 22.02
N LYS A 226 9.76 -26.17 23.08
CA LYS A 226 10.87 -25.23 23.34
C LYS A 226 11.89 -25.20 22.20
N GLN A 227 12.32 -26.37 21.71
CA GLN A 227 13.26 -26.43 20.58
C GLN A 227 12.66 -25.81 19.31
N LEU A 228 11.37 -26.02 19.06
CA LEU A 228 10.68 -25.42 17.92
C LEU A 228 10.63 -23.88 18.03
N VAL A 229 10.41 -23.36 19.25
CA VAL A 229 10.43 -21.92 19.52
C VAL A 229 11.82 -21.34 19.29
N GLU A 230 12.88 -21.95 19.82
CA GLU A 230 14.26 -21.49 19.61
C GLU A 230 14.66 -21.49 18.12
N ALA A 231 14.29 -22.53 17.38
CA ALA A 231 14.52 -22.59 15.93
C ALA A 231 13.76 -21.49 15.18
N ASN A 232 12.51 -21.21 15.57
CA ASN A 232 11.74 -20.11 14.99
C ASN A 232 12.34 -18.75 15.32
N GLU A 233 12.82 -18.52 16.54
CA GLU A 233 13.51 -17.27 16.91
C GLU A 233 14.77 -17.04 16.07
N ALA A 234 15.58 -18.08 15.85
CA ALA A 234 16.76 -17.98 15.00
C ALA A 234 16.42 -17.63 13.55
N ASN A 235 15.36 -18.24 13.01
CA ASN A 235 14.86 -17.91 11.66
C ASN A 235 14.35 -16.47 11.57
N VAL A 236 13.60 -16.01 12.58
CA VAL A 236 13.12 -14.63 12.64
C VAL A 236 14.28 -13.63 12.66
N ARG A 237 15.33 -13.87 13.47
CA ARG A 237 16.53 -13.01 13.50
C ARG A 237 17.21 -12.94 12.13
N LYS A 238 17.40 -14.08 11.47
CA LYS A 238 17.99 -14.13 10.12
C LYS A 238 17.14 -13.36 9.10
N HIS A 239 15.81 -13.47 9.17
CA HIS A 239 14.91 -12.71 8.31
C HIS A 239 14.99 -11.20 8.59
N GLN A 240 15.14 -10.79 9.85
CA GLN A 240 15.33 -9.38 10.21
C GLN A 240 16.63 -8.82 9.64
N GLU A 241 17.74 -9.56 9.74
CA GLU A 241 19.02 -9.15 9.15
C GLU A 241 18.93 -9.01 7.62
N GLN A 242 18.23 -9.94 6.96
CA GLN A 242 17.99 -9.87 5.52
C GLN A 242 17.12 -8.66 5.15
N LEU A 243 16.07 -8.37 5.92
CA LEU A 243 15.22 -7.19 5.72
C LEU A 243 16.02 -5.90 5.86
N LEU A 244 16.88 -5.79 6.88
CA LEU A 244 17.75 -4.62 7.07
C LEU A 244 18.72 -4.44 5.90
N SER A 245 19.33 -5.52 5.41
CA SER A 245 20.20 -5.47 4.22
C SER A 245 19.44 -5.03 2.97
N LYS A 246 18.23 -5.55 2.75
CA LYS A 246 17.37 -5.14 1.63
C LYS A 246 16.90 -3.70 1.75
N GLN A 247 16.59 -3.23 2.96
CA GLN A 247 16.25 -1.83 3.22
C GLN A 247 17.41 -0.90 2.81
N SER A 248 18.66 -1.24 3.17
CA SER A 248 19.84 -0.47 2.76
C SER A 248 19.99 -0.43 1.24
N GLN A 249 19.82 -1.57 0.56
CA GLN A 249 19.88 -1.64 -0.90
C GLN A 249 18.80 -0.79 -1.58
N ILE A 250 17.58 -0.78 -1.04
CA ILE A 250 16.49 0.07 -1.55
C ILE A 250 16.87 1.54 -1.40
N GLN A 251 17.39 1.96 -0.25
CA GLN A 251 17.82 3.35 -0.02
C GLN A 251 18.94 3.77 -0.98
N GLU A 252 19.92 2.91 -1.24
CA GLU A 252 20.97 3.17 -2.23
C GLU A 252 20.39 3.36 -3.63
N TYR A 253 19.44 2.52 -4.04
CA TYR A 253 18.78 2.65 -5.34
C TYR A 253 17.91 3.91 -5.42
N GLU A 254 17.20 4.28 -4.37
CA GLU A 254 16.40 5.50 -4.31
C GLU A 254 17.29 6.76 -4.44
N GLN A 255 18.43 6.79 -3.76
CA GLN A 255 19.41 7.89 -3.89
C GLN A 255 20.03 7.95 -5.28
N SER A 256 20.37 6.79 -5.86
CA SER A 256 20.89 6.71 -7.23
C SER A 256 19.87 7.21 -8.25
N LEU A 257 18.60 6.82 -8.08
CA LEU A 257 17.49 7.26 -8.94
C LEU A 257 17.30 8.77 -8.88
N ALA A 258 17.27 9.37 -7.69
CA ALA A 258 17.15 10.81 -7.51
C ALA A 258 18.33 11.57 -8.16
N THR A 259 19.54 11.02 -8.03
CA THR A 259 20.74 11.59 -8.67
C THR A 259 20.62 11.52 -10.20
N LYS A 260 20.17 10.39 -10.75
CA LYS A 260 20.00 10.23 -12.20
C LYS A 260 18.88 11.09 -12.77
N GLN A 261 17.79 11.26 -12.04
CA GLN A 261 16.70 12.17 -12.44
C GLN A 261 17.17 13.62 -12.51
N SER A 262 17.96 14.09 -11.53
CA SER A 262 18.52 15.44 -11.58
C SER A 262 19.55 15.63 -12.69
N GLU A 263 20.35 14.60 -12.98
CA GLU A 263 21.30 14.60 -14.11
C GLU A 263 20.58 14.69 -15.46
N ILE A 264 19.49 13.93 -15.63
CA ILE A 264 18.65 13.97 -16.85
C ILE A 264 18.05 15.38 -17.02
N ALA A 265 17.40 15.92 -15.98
CA ALA A 265 16.79 17.26 -16.05
C ALA A 265 17.82 18.34 -16.44
N ARG A 266 19.04 18.26 -15.91
CA ARG A 266 20.12 19.19 -16.28
C ARG A 266 20.54 19.03 -17.74
N ARG A 267 20.62 17.80 -18.24
CA ARG A 267 20.98 17.54 -19.64
C ARG A 267 19.89 17.97 -20.62
N GLU A 268 18.62 17.82 -20.25
CA GLU A 268 17.48 18.28 -21.05
C GLU A 268 17.54 19.80 -21.26
N VAL A 269 17.78 20.56 -20.18
CA VAL A 269 17.96 22.02 -20.26
C VAL A 269 19.16 22.39 -21.15
N GLU A 270 20.28 21.67 -21.05
CA GLU A 270 21.45 21.95 -21.89
C GLU A 270 21.19 21.63 -23.36
N VAL A 271 20.44 20.57 -23.65
CA VAL A 271 20.04 20.19 -25.00
C VAL A 271 19.09 21.24 -25.61
N GLU A 272 18.13 21.74 -24.83
CA GLU A 272 17.26 22.85 -25.26
C GLU A 272 18.08 24.10 -25.58
N ARG A 273 19.04 24.46 -24.70
CA ARG A 273 19.96 25.59 -24.91
C ARG A 273 20.77 25.44 -26.20
N LEU A 274 21.35 24.25 -26.43
CA LEU A 274 22.12 23.98 -27.65
C LEU A 274 21.24 24.02 -28.90
N MET A 275 20.01 23.52 -28.82
CA MET A 275 19.06 23.61 -29.94
C MET A 275 18.70 25.07 -30.25
N ASP A 276 18.51 25.92 -29.25
CA ASP A 276 18.29 27.35 -29.44
C ASP A 276 19.50 28.05 -30.07
N ASP A 277 20.72 27.75 -29.59
CA ASP A 277 21.95 28.30 -30.15
C ASP A 277 22.15 27.84 -31.62
N CYS A 278 21.88 26.57 -31.94
CA CYS A 278 21.92 26.07 -33.32
C CYS A 278 20.88 26.75 -34.22
N ARG A 279 19.64 26.93 -33.73
CA ARG A 279 18.60 27.67 -34.47
C ARG A 279 19.03 29.11 -34.76
N ARG A 280 19.60 29.78 -33.75
CA ARG A 280 20.10 31.16 -33.89
C ARG A 280 21.21 31.24 -34.94
N MET A 281 22.24 30.40 -34.85
CA MET A 281 23.34 30.41 -35.83
C MET A 281 22.86 30.06 -37.25
N MET A 282 21.94 29.11 -37.40
CA MET A 282 21.38 28.80 -38.72
C MET A 282 20.64 30.00 -39.32
N GLN A 283 19.87 30.72 -38.51
CA GLN A 283 19.18 31.93 -38.96
C GLN A 283 20.19 33.03 -39.33
N GLU A 284 21.19 33.29 -38.49
CA GLU A 284 22.25 34.27 -38.78
C GLU A 284 22.99 33.94 -40.08
N HIS A 285 23.32 32.66 -40.31
CA HIS A 285 23.94 32.23 -41.55
C HIS A 285 23.03 32.37 -42.78
N ALA A 286 21.73 32.10 -42.63
CA ALA A 286 20.75 32.31 -43.69
C ALA A 286 20.62 33.80 -44.03
N ASP A 287 20.57 34.67 -43.02
CA ASP A 287 20.49 36.12 -43.19
C ASP A 287 21.75 36.66 -43.88
N ILE A 288 22.94 36.22 -43.45
CA ILE A 288 24.22 36.60 -44.08
C ILE A 288 24.28 36.12 -45.54
N ALA A 289 23.84 34.88 -45.81
CA ALA A 289 23.82 34.35 -47.17
C ALA A 289 22.88 35.15 -48.08
N HIS A 290 21.71 35.52 -47.57
CA HIS A 290 20.74 36.36 -48.29
C HIS A 290 21.31 37.75 -48.58
N CYS A 291 21.92 38.42 -47.59
CA CYS A 291 22.57 39.72 -47.81
C CYS A 291 23.68 39.63 -48.88
N LYS A 292 24.54 38.62 -48.82
CA LYS A 292 25.58 38.40 -49.84
C LYS A 292 25.01 38.12 -51.23
N GLN A 293 23.88 37.41 -51.31
CA GLN A 293 23.20 37.19 -52.58
C GLN A 293 22.74 38.52 -53.18
N LEU A 294 22.11 39.39 -52.38
CA LEU A 294 21.70 40.72 -52.84
C LEU A 294 22.90 41.57 -53.29
N GLU A 295 23.99 41.59 -52.53
CA GLU A 295 25.23 42.30 -52.91
C GLU A 295 25.79 41.82 -54.26
N LEU A 296 25.75 40.50 -54.51
CA LEU A 296 26.18 39.93 -55.78
C LEU A 296 25.22 40.27 -56.93
N GLU A 297 23.91 40.25 -56.68
CA GLU A 297 22.89 40.64 -57.66
C GLU A 297 23.03 42.11 -58.07
N ASP A 298 23.28 43.01 -57.11
CA ASP A 298 23.55 44.43 -57.36
C ASP A 298 24.84 44.62 -58.18
N ALA A 299 25.93 43.96 -57.79
CA ALA A 299 27.20 44.03 -58.52
C ALA A 299 27.08 43.49 -59.96
N LEU A 300 26.31 42.41 -60.16
CA LEU A 300 26.02 41.87 -61.49
C LEU A 300 25.18 42.85 -62.33
N LEU A 301 24.21 43.52 -61.72
CA LEU A 301 23.41 44.53 -62.40
C LEU A 301 24.26 45.73 -62.85
N GLU A 302 25.14 46.22 -61.98
CA GLU A 302 26.09 47.29 -62.32
C GLU A 302 27.03 46.88 -63.44
N ALA A 303 27.60 45.67 -63.37
CA ALA A 303 28.47 45.14 -64.41
C ALA A 303 27.73 45.00 -65.75
N LYS A 304 26.48 44.54 -65.73
CA LYS A 304 25.62 44.44 -66.91
C LYS A 304 25.37 45.81 -67.54
N LEU A 305 24.97 46.80 -66.76
CA LEU A 305 24.74 48.18 -67.25
C LEU A 305 26.01 48.80 -67.83
N SER A 306 27.16 48.55 -67.19
CA SER A 306 28.47 48.99 -67.70
C SER A 306 28.81 48.35 -69.05
N LEU A 307 28.54 47.05 -69.21
CA LEU A 307 28.76 46.32 -70.45
C LEU A 307 27.82 46.79 -71.56
N GLU A 308 26.53 47.00 -71.26
CA GLU A 308 25.57 47.58 -72.21
C GLU A 308 26.04 48.95 -72.72
N LYS A 309 26.50 49.83 -71.82
CA LYS A 309 27.08 51.12 -72.20
C LYS A 309 28.34 50.99 -73.06
N GLN A 310 29.20 50.02 -72.77
CA GLN A 310 30.38 49.75 -73.60
C GLN A 310 30.00 49.25 -75.00
N LEU A 311 28.98 48.40 -75.10
CA LEU A 311 28.46 47.91 -76.39
C LEU A 311 27.86 49.06 -77.21
N GLU A 312 27.06 49.93 -76.60
CA GLU A 312 26.53 51.14 -77.26
C GLU A 312 27.66 52.04 -77.80
N ASN A 313 28.67 52.32 -76.98
CA ASN A 313 29.84 53.09 -77.42
C ASN A 313 30.59 52.41 -78.57
N ASN A 314 30.72 51.09 -78.54
CA ASN A 314 31.40 50.33 -79.59
C ASN A 314 30.63 50.40 -80.91
N GLN A 315 29.29 50.29 -80.85
CA GLN A 315 28.42 50.45 -82.01
C GLN A 315 28.58 51.84 -82.63
N LEU A 316 28.50 52.90 -81.81
CA LEU A 316 28.71 54.28 -82.29
C LEU A 316 30.09 54.47 -82.94
N MET A 317 31.16 53.95 -82.32
CA MET A 317 32.50 54.00 -82.92
C MET A 317 32.58 53.23 -84.23
N HIS A 318 31.90 52.08 -84.33
CA HIS A 318 31.88 51.29 -85.54
C HIS A 318 31.14 52.02 -86.68
N GLU A 319 30.00 52.64 -86.39
CA GLU A 319 29.26 53.49 -87.32
C GLU A 319 30.10 54.68 -87.80
N GLU A 320 30.77 55.38 -86.89
CA GLU A 320 31.65 56.52 -87.24
C GLU A 320 32.84 56.05 -88.08
N MET A 321 33.45 54.91 -87.75
CA MET A 321 34.53 54.31 -88.54
C MET A 321 34.07 53.94 -89.95
N GLN A 322 32.87 53.38 -90.09
CA GLN A 322 32.27 53.09 -91.39
C GLN A 322 32.03 54.38 -92.20
N ARG A 323 31.50 55.43 -91.56
CA ARG A 323 31.32 56.75 -92.18
C ARG A 323 32.64 57.32 -92.68
N LEU A 324 33.66 57.36 -91.82
CA LEU A 324 34.99 57.86 -92.18
C LEU A 324 35.66 57.03 -93.27
N ARG A 325 35.46 55.70 -93.29
CA ARG A 325 35.94 54.84 -94.39
C ARG A 325 35.26 55.18 -95.70
N HIS A 326 33.94 55.41 -95.68
CA HIS A 326 33.19 55.80 -96.87
C HIS A 326 33.61 57.18 -97.38
N GLU A 327 33.75 58.16 -96.48
CA GLU A 327 34.23 59.50 -96.81
C GLU A 327 35.64 59.47 -97.38
N ASN A 328 36.58 58.74 -96.75
CA ASN A 328 37.93 58.57 -97.30
C ASN A 328 37.93 57.91 -98.68
N ALA A 329 37.07 56.91 -98.91
CA ALA A 329 36.94 56.29 -100.22
C ALA A 329 36.42 57.29 -101.27
N SER A 330 35.41 58.09 -100.91
CA SER A 330 34.88 59.15 -101.76
C SER A 330 35.91 60.25 -102.06
N LEU A 331 36.71 60.66 -101.06
CA LEU A 331 37.77 61.64 -101.25
C LEU A 331 38.88 61.10 -102.14
N LYS A 332 39.29 59.84 -101.95
CA LYS A 332 40.26 59.17 -102.84
C LYS A 332 39.77 59.13 -104.27
N GLN A 333 38.52 58.73 -104.49
CA GLN A 333 37.90 58.74 -105.81
C GLN A 333 37.88 60.16 -106.41
N SER A 334 37.51 61.17 -105.61
CA SER A 334 37.52 62.57 -106.07
C SER A 334 38.92 63.07 -106.43
N ILE A 335 39.95 62.65 -105.70
CA ILE A 335 41.35 62.97 -106.01
C ILE A 335 41.77 62.28 -107.31
N GLU A 336 41.49 60.98 -107.47
CA GLU A 336 41.78 60.23 -108.70
C GLU A 336 41.08 60.84 -109.93
N GLU A 337 39.81 61.26 -109.79
CA GLU A 337 39.08 61.97 -110.84
C GLU A 337 39.67 63.34 -111.18
N PHE A 338 40.17 64.06 -110.17
CA PHE A 338 40.81 65.36 -110.33
C PHE A 338 42.20 65.22 -111.00
N ASP A 339 43.02 64.29 -110.52
CA ASP A 339 44.32 63.95 -111.08
C ASP A 339 44.16 63.46 -112.53
N SER A 340 43.15 62.64 -112.83
CA SER A 340 42.84 62.22 -114.21
C SER A 340 42.48 63.39 -115.13
N LYS A 341 41.94 64.50 -114.61
CA LYS A 341 41.60 65.70 -115.40
C LYS A 341 42.75 66.69 -115.50
N ILE A 342 43.59 66.78 -114.48
CA ILE A 342 44.68 67.76 -114.40
C ILE A 342 45.98 67.21 -114.99
N ALA A 343 46.33 65.95 -114.74
CA ALA A 343 47.58 65.37 -115.24
C ALA A 343 47.74 65.53 -116.76
N PRO A 344 46.73 65.29 -117.62
CA PRO A 344 46.85 65.55 -119.05
C PRO A 344 47.13 67.03 -119.37
N LYS A 345 46.41 67.95 -118.71
CA LYS A 345 46.58 69.40 -118.92
C LYS A 345 47.96 69.90 -118.47
N LEU A 346 48.51 69.33 -117.40
CA LEU A 346 49.87 69.66 -116.96
C LEU A 346 50.91 69.19 -117.96
N VAL A 347 50.77 67.97 -118.49
CA VAL A 347 51.64 67.46 -119.56
C VAL A 347 51.56 68.37 -120.79
N ASP A 348 50.35 68.72 -121.25
CA ASP A 348 50.16 69.63 -122.38
C ASP A 348 50.87 70.99 -122.16
N LEU A 349 50.74 71.56 -120.95
CA LEU A 349 51.40 72.82 -120.59
C LEU A 349 52.93 72.68 -120.45
N GLU A 350 53.43 71.54 -119.98
CA GLU A 350 54.87 71.26 -119.92
C GLU A 350 55.46 71.13 -121.32
N GLU A 351 54.77 70.46 -122.24
CA GLU A 351 55.13 70.38 -123.65
C GLU A 351 55.15 71.77 -124.30
N GLU A 352 54.12 72.58 -124.05
CA GLU A 352 54.03 73.97 -124.54
C GLU A 352 55.17 74.85 -123.97
N ASN A 353 55.48 74.73 -122.68
CA ASN A 353 56.57 75.46 -122.03
C ASN A 353 57.95 75.01 -122.54
N ALA A 354 58.12 73.70 -122.82
CA ALA A 354 59.34 73.18 -123.45
C ALA A 354 59.53 73.73 -124.87
N LEU A 355 58.46 73.81 -125.67
CA LEU A 355 58.44 74.45 -126.98
C LEU A 355 58.83 75.94 -126.88
N LEU A 356 58.21 76.70 -125.97
CA LEU A 356 58.51 78.11 -125.73
C LEU A 356 59.96 78.34 -125.29
N LYS A 357 60.49 77.49 -124.40
CA LYS A 357 61.91 77.55 -123.98
C LYS A 357 62.87 77.24 -125.13
N ALA A 358 62.53 76.28 -126.00
CA ALA A 358 63.33 75.99 -127.19
C ALA A 358 63.33 77.18 -128.17
N GLN A 359 62.18 77.82 -128.38
CA GLN A 359 62.06 79.05 -129.18
C GLN A 359 62.87 80.21 -128.57
N LEU A 360 62.78 80.44 -127.27
CA LEU A 360 63.56 81.47 -126.57
C LEU A 360 65.07 81.21 -126.64
N ARG A 361 65.51 79.95 -126.59
CA ARG A 361 66.93 79.57 -126.79
C ARG A 361 67.40 79.78 -128.21
N ALA A 362 66.52 79.68 -129.21
CA ALA A 362 66.85 79.97 -130.61
C ALA A 362 66.89 81.49 -130.93
N MET A 363 66.34 82.34 -130.04
CA MET A 363 66.36 83.81 -130.17
C MET A 363 67.49 84.49 -129.37
N LYS A 364 68.33 83.71 -128.68
CA LYS A 364 69.63 84.15 -128.15
C LYS A 364 70.74 83.61 -129.03
#